data_AF-A0A538LLP7-F1
#
_entry.id   AF-A0A538LLP7-F1
#
_cell.length_a   1.000
_cell.length_b   1.000
_cell.length_c   1.000
_cell.angle_alpha   90.00
_cell.angle_beta   90.00
_cell.angle_gamma   90.00
#
_symmetry.space_group_name_H-M   'P 1'
#
loop_
_entity.id
_entity.type
_entity.pdbx_description
1 polymer ?
#
loop_
_entity_poly.entity_id
_entity_poly.type
_entity_poly.pdbx_seq_one_letter_code
_entity_poly.pdbx_strand_id
1 'polypeptide(L)'
;MTCTEALELLLEAEPHELARTTDSELSRHLRDCATCRTSAARILEAEGVLRRRLAATAPVRSADDAVELARRRHVRRRRAWRLLPPLAAAAAALVGIALWRLRPSVPGVPLQPAARPPDLVITAPAGRNVLVMTTDNPDVVVFWFF
;
A
#
# COMPACT_ATOMS: atom_id res chain seq x y z
N MET A 1 -29.98 -37.79 43.81
CA MET A 1 -28.68 -37.15 44.05
C MET A 1 -28.66 -36.36 45.35
N THR A 2 -27.48 -36.30 45.97
CA THR A 2 -27.17 -35.43 47.11
C THR A 2 -26.84 -34.00 46.64
N CYS A 3 -26.83 -33.03 47.57
CA CYS A 3 -26.44 -31.66 47.21
C CYS A 3 -24.96 -31.58 46.80
N THR A 4 -24.08 -32.40 47.38
CA THR A 4 -22.66 -32.43 47.03
C THR A 4 -22.46 -32.92 45.60
N GLU A 5 -23.11 -34.03 45.23
CA GLU A 5 -23.12 -34.53 43.84
C GLU A 5 -23.67 -33.48 42.87
N ALA A 6 -24.78 -32.82 43.25
CA ALA A 6 -25.38 -31.78 42.42
C ALA A 6 -24.42 -30.61 42.18
N LEU A 7 -23.70 -30.17 43.23
CA LEU A 7 -22.74 -29.07 43.16
C LEU A 7 -21.53 -29.39 42.27
N GLU A 8 -21.02 -30.63 42.31
CA GLU A 8 -19.95 -31.09 41.42
C GLU A 8 -20.40 -31.04 39.95
N LEU A 9 -21.64 -31.46 39.67
CA LEU A 9 -22.20 -31.45 38.32
C LEU A 9 -22.51 -30.05 37.77
N LEU A 10 -22.66 -29.02 38.62
CA LEU A 10 -23.10 -27.69 38.17
C LEU A 10 -22.18 -27.04 37.12
N LEU A 11 -20.88 -27.35 37.13
CA LEU A 11 -19.90 -26.76 36.22
C LEU A 11 -19.72 -27.54 34.91
N GLU A 12 -20.19 -28.78 34.88
CA GLU A 12 -20.10 -29.67 33.72
C GLU A 12 -21.43 -29.82 32.98
N ALA A 13 -22.53 -29.47 33.64
CA ALA A 13 -23.88 -29.56 33.11
C ALA A 13 -24.15 -28.58 31.96
N GLU A 14 -24.99 -29.01 31.03
CA GLU A 14 -25.43 -28.17 29.93
C GLU A 14 -26.35 -27.04 30.43
N PRO A 15 -26.39 -25.86 29.75
CA PRO A 15 -27.22 -24.73 30.17
C PRO A 15 -28.70 -25.06 30.31
N HIS A 16 -29.21 -26.00 29.51
CA HIS A 16 -30.61 -26.46 29.56
C HIS A 16 -30.92 -27.27 30.83
N GLU A 17 -29.93 -27.96 31.39
CA GLU A 17 -30.08 -28.68 32.66
C GLU A 17 -30.07 -27.73 33.84
N LEU A 18 -29.14 -26.77 33.84
CA LEU A 18 -29.07 -25.70 34.84
C LEU A 18 -30.34 -24.84 34.84
N ALA A 19 -30.93 -24.61 33.66
CA ALA A 19 -32.19 -23.91 33.48
C ALA A 19 -33.42 -24.73 33.91
N ARG A 20 -33.24 -26.01 34.27
CA ARG A 20 -34.29 -26.96 34.68
C ARG A 20 -35.29 -27.27 33.57
N THR A 21 -34.91 -27.11 32.30
CA THR A 21 -35.78 -27.36 31.15
C THR A 21 -35.74 -28.80 30.67
N THR A 22 -34.84 -29.61 31.21
CA THR A 22 -34.72 -31.05 30.92
C THR A 22 -35.27 -31.87 32.08
N ASP A 23 -35.41 -33.19 31.87
CA ASP A 23 -35.77 -34.16 32.92
C ASP A 23 -34.59 -34.94 33.49
N SER A 24 -33.38 -34.40 33.37
CA SER A 24 -32.20 -34.98 34.00
C SER A 24 -32.32 -35.00 35.52
N GLU A 25 -31.56 -35.89 36.16
CA GLU A 25 -31.57 -36.00 37.62
C GLU A 25 -31.18 -34.67 38.28
N LEU A 26 -30.25 -33.93 37.67
CA LEU A 26 -29.81 -32.61 38.12
C LEU A 26 -30.95 -31.59 38.01
N SER A 27 -31.60 -31.51 36.85
CA SER A 27 -32.76 -30.63 36.63
C SER A 27 -33.85 -30.86 37.68
N ARG A 28 -34.15 -32.12 38.01
CA ARG A 28 -35.15 -32.47 39.03
C ARG A 28 -34.70 -31.99 40.41
N HIS A 29 -33.46 -32.26 40.81
CA HIS A 29 -32.91 -31.79 42.09
C HIS A 29 -32.94 -30.26 42.20
N LEU A 30 -32.63 -29.54 41.12
CA LEU A 30 -32.67 -28.07 41.08
C LEU A 30 -34.08 -27.48 41.21
N ARG A 31 -35.14 -28.24 40.87
CA ARG A 31 -36.53 -27.83 41.15
C ARG A 31 -36.83 -27.89 42.64
N ASP A 32 -36.29 -28.89 43.33
CA ASP A 32 -36.63 -29.18 44.72
C ASP A 32 -35.67 -28.50 45.73
N CYS A 33 -34.42 -28.23 45.35
CA CYS A 33 -33.40 -27.65 46.23
C CYS A 33 -33.12 -26.17 45.94
N ALA A 34 -33.47 -25.29 46.89
CA ALA A 34 -33.28 -23.85 46.77
C ALA A 34 -31.81 -23.40 46.73
N THR A 35 -30.94 -24.07 47.48
CA THR A 35 -29.50 -23.75 47.54
C THR A 35 -28.83 -24.02 46.20
N CYS A 36 -28.98 -25.24 45.66
CA CYS A 36 -28.40 -25.62 44.36
C CYS A 36 -28.98 -24.77 43.23
N ARG A 37 -30.28 -24.45 43.30
CA ARG A 37 -30.94 -23.53 42.34
C ARG A 37 -30.31 -22.14 42.34
N THR A 38 -29.97 -21.60 43.50
CA THR A 38 -29.32 -20.29 43.61
C THR A 38 -27.93 -20.31 42.99
N SER A 39 -27.16 -21.39 43.22
CA SER A 39 -25.85 -21.58 42.59
C SER A 39 -25.96 -21.69 41.07
N ALA A 40 -26.87 -22.52 40.55
CA ALA A 40 -27.13 -22.65 39.11
C ALA A 40 -27.52 -21.31 38.46
N ALA A 41 -28.36 -20.52 39.14
CA ALA A 41 -28.75 -19.20 38.65
C ALA A 41 -27.57 -18.24 38.52
N ARG A 42 -26.62 -18.25 39.47
CA ARG A 42 -25.40 -17.44 39.41
C ARG A 42 -24.49 -17.83 38.25
N ILE A 43 -24.38 -19.12 37.96
CA ILE A 43 -23.60 -19.63 36.82
C ILE A 43 -24.21 -19.13 35.50
N LEU A 44 -25.52 -19.32 35.31
CA LEU A 44 -26.23 -18.86 34.11
C LEU A 44 -26.15 -17.35 33.92
N GLU A 45 -26.23 -16.58 35.02
CA GLU A 45 -26.05 -15.12 34.97
C GLU A 45 -24.64 -14.73 34.53
N ALA A 46 -23.61 -15.35 35.11
CA ALA A 46 -22.21 -15.11 34.76
C ALA A 46 -21.91 -15.46 33.29
N GLU A 47 -22.40 -16.61 32.80
CA GLU A 47 -22.31 -16.98 31.39
C GLU A 47 -23.02 -15.99 30.49
N GLY A 48 -24.20 -15.51 30.89
CA GLY A 48 -24.95 -14.49 30.16
C GLY A 48 -24.16 -13.18 30.05
N VAL A 49 -23.50 -12.74 31.13
CA VAL A 49 -22.62 -11.56 31.11
C VAL A 49 -21.43 -11.79 30.18
N LEU A 50 -20.76 -12.93 30.30
CA LEU A 50 -19.61 -13.28 29.47
C LEU A 50 -19.99 -13.30 27.98
N ARG A 51 -21.08 -13.99 27.63
CA ARG A 51 -21.58 -14.08 26.24
C ARG A 51 -21.87 -12.70 25.66
N ARG A 52 -22.50 -11.81 26.43
CA ARG A 52 -22.75 -10.42 25.99
C ARG A 52 -21.45 -9.64 25.77
N ARG A 53 -20.45 -9.79 26.65
CA ARG A 53 -19.16 -9.12 26.50
C ARG A 53 -18.39 -9.62 25.28
N LEU A 54 -18.37 -10.94 25.07
CA LEU A 54 -17.75 -11.55 23.89
C LEU A 54 -18.45 -11.13 22.60
N ALA A 55 -19.79 -11.09 22.60
CA ALA A 55 -20.56 -10.60 21.46
C ALA A 55 -20.28 -9.13 21.15
N ALA A 56 -20.07 -8.27 22.16
CA ALA A 56 -19.71 -6.88 21.96
C ALA A 56 -18.30 -6.69 21.35
N THR A 57 -17.39 -7.65 21.58
CA THR A 57 -16.05 -7.68 20.96
C THR A 57 -16.00 -8.43 19.63
N ALA A 58 -17.09 -9.09 19.24
CA ALA A 58 -17.12 -9.87 18.02
C ALA A 58 -16.92 -8.94 16.81
N PRO A 59 -16.04 -9.30 15.85
CA PRO A 59 -15.85 -8.51 14.67
C PRO A 59 -17.17 -8.42 13.88
N VAL A 60 -17.52 -7.22 13.43
CA VAL A 60 -18.75 -6.93 12.66
C VAL A 60 -18.81 -7.73 11.36
N ARG A 61 -17.67 -8.19 10.86
CA ARG A 61 -17.55 -9.03 9.66
C ARG A 61 -16.88 -10.33 10.01
N SER A 62 -17.39 -11.41 9.41
CA SER A 62 -16.70 -12.68 9.46
C SER A 62 -15.31 -12.56 8.82
N ALA A 63 -14.41 -13.48 9.18
CA ALA A 63 -13.10 -13.57 8.53
C ALA A 63 -13.25 -13.76 7.02
N ASP A 64 -14.23 -14.56 6.59
CA ASP A 64 -14.52 -14.82 5.18
C ASP A 64 -14.96 -13.56 4.44
N ASP A 65 -15.83 -12.75 5.04
CA ASP A 65 -16.24 -11.45 4.47
C ASP A 65 -15.06 -10.50 4.31
N ALA A 66 -14.14 -10.49 5.28
CA ALA A 66 -12.94 -9.66 5.22
C ALA A 66 -11.99 -10.10 4.09
N VAL A 67 -11.81 -11.41 3.92
CA VAL A 67 -11.00 -12.00 2.84
C VAL A 67 -11.61 -11.70 1.47
N GLU A 68 -12.92 -11.88 1.31
CA GLU A 68 -13.60 -11.61 0.04
C GLU A 68 -13.55 -10.10 -0.32
N LEU A 69 -13.72 -9.21 0.66
CA LEU A 69 -13.53 -7.76 0.48
C LEU A 69 -12.10 -7.42 0.04
N ALA A 70 -11.10 -8.02 0.67
CA ALA A 70 -9.70 -7.81 0.32
C ALA A 70 -9.41 -8.28 -1.11
N ARG A 71 -9.92 -9.46 -1.49
CA ARG A 71 -9.79 -10.03 -2.83
C ARG A 71 -10.41 -9.12 -3.90
N ARG A 72 -11.63 -8.64 -3.67
CA ARG A 72 -12.32 -7.72 -4.59
C ARG A 72 -11.55 -6.41 -4.78
N ARG A 73 -11.02 -5.83 -3.70
CA ARG A 73 -10.16 -4.63 -3.78
C ARG A 73 -8.89 -4.89 -4.59
N HIS A 74 -8.24 -6.02 -4.37
CA HIS A 74 -7.04 -6.40 -5.11
C HIS A 74 -7.32 -6.51 -6.62
N VAL A 75 -8.40 -7.20 -7.00
CA VAL A 75 -8.80 -7.35 -8.42
C VAL A 75 -9.11 -5.99 -9.06
N ARG A 76 -9.87 -5.13 -8.37
CA ARG A 76 -10.18 -3.76 -8.86
C ARG A 76 -8.92 -2.93 -9.06
N ARG A 77 -8.00 -2.94 -8.08
CA ARG A 77 -6.73 -2.22 -8.17
C ARG A 77 -5.89 -2.75 -9.33
N ARG A 78 -5.76 -4.07 -9.48
CA ARG A 78 -5.02 -4.67 -10.59
C ARG A 78 -5.61 -4.29 -11.96
N ARG A 79 -6.94 -4.21 -12.08
CA ARG A 79 -7.60 -3.79 -13.32
C ARG A 79 -7.34 -2.31 -13.63
N ALA A 80 -7.43 -1.43 -12.63
CA ALA A 80 -7.11 -0.01 -12.79
C ALA A 80 -5.65 0.21 -13.24
N TRP A 81 -4.71 -0.51 -12.62
CA TRP A 81 -3.28 -0.46 -12.97
C TRP A 81 -2.98 -0.97 -14.39
N ARG A 82 -3.80 -1.88 -14.92
CA ARG A 82 -3.70 -2.33 -16.33
C ARG A 82 -4.27 -1.33 -17.33
N LEU A 83 -5.21 -0.47 -16.91
CA LEU A 83 -5.88 0.50 -17.78
C LEU A 83 -5.20 1.88 -17.79
N LEU A 84 -4.37 2.18 -16.79
CA LEU A 84 -3.58 3.42 -16.72
C LEU A 84 -2.52 3.58 -17.84
N PRO A 85 -1.69 2.56 -18.19
CA PRO A 85 -0.63 2.74 -19.18
C PRO A 85 -1.08 3.16 -20.59
N PRO A 86 -2.16 2.63 -21.20
CA PRO A 86 -2.54 3.05 -22.55
C PRO A 86 -3.01 4.50 -22.63
N LEU A 87 -3.64 5.03 -21.57
CA LEU A 87 -4.07 6.44 -21.53
C LEU A 87 -2.90 7.40 -21.29
N ALA A 88 -1.96 7.03 -20.44
CA ALA A 88 -0.75 7.82 -20.20
C ALA A 88 0.14 7.90 -21.45
N ALA A 89 0.26 6.80 -22.20
CA ALA A 89 1.05 6.76 -23.43
C ALA A 89 0.47 7.66 -24.53
N ALA A 90 -0.86 7.69 -24.70
CA ALA A 90 -1.51 8.55 -25.69
C ALA A 90 -1.32 10.05 -25.38
N ALA A 91 -1.41 10.44 -24.11
CA ALA A 91 -1.17 11.82 -23.70
C ALA A 91 0.29 12.24 -23.93
N ALA A 92 1.25 11.38 -23.60
CA ALA A 92 2.68 11.65 -23.83
C ALA A 92 3.01 11.80 -25.32
N ALA A 93 2.42 10.98 -26.20
CA ALA A 93 2.60 11.09 -27.64
C ALA A 93 2.08 12.43 -28.20
N LEU A 94 0.90 12.89 -27.75
CA LEU A 94 0.34 14.17 -28.18
C LEU A 94 1.19 15.36 -27.72
N VAL A 95 1.68 15.34 -26.48
CA VAL A 95 2.60 16.38 -25.96
C VAL A 95 3.92 16.39 -26.73
N GLY A 96 4.49 15.22 -27.03
CA GLY A 96 5.71 15.09 -27.84
C GLY A 96 5.54 15.68 -29.25
N ILE A 97 4.41 15.38 -29.92
CA ILE A 97 4.10 15.91 -31.25
C ILE A 97 3.90 17.43 -31.21
N ALA A 98 3.19 17.94 -30.20
CA ALA A 98 2.98 19.37 -30.03
C ALA A 98 4.31 20.11 -29.85
N LEU A 99 5.18 19.62 -28.95
CA LEU A 99 6.50 20.20 -28.71
C LEU A 99 7.42 20.14 -29.94
N TRP A 100 7.33 19.08 -30.75
CA TRP A 100 8.10 18.99 -31.97
C TRP A 100 7.65 20.03 -33.01
N ARG A 101 6.34 20.24 -33.16
CA ARG A 101 5.79 21.27 -34.07
C ARG A 101 6.06 22.69 -33.61
N LEU A 102 6.23 22.90 -32.31
CA LEU A 102 6.49 24.21 -31.69
C LEU A 102 7.97 24.60 -31.67
N ARG A 103 8.90 23.79 -32.22
CA ARG A 103 10.31 24.14 -32.29
C ARG A 103 10.48 25.48 -33.03
N PRO A 104 10.89 26.57 -32.35
CA PRO A 104 11.16 27.82 -33.03
C PRO A 104 12.41 27.65 -33.89
N SER A 105 12.35 28.05 -35.16
CA SER A 105 13.54 28.29 -35.95
C SER A 105 14.28 29.48 -35.34
N VAL A 106 15.33 29.22 -34.57
CA VAL A 106 16.19 30.28 -34.04
C VAL A 106 16.94 30.89 -35.23
N PRO A 107 16.78 32.19 -35.56
CA PRO A 107 17.63 32.83 -36.54
C PRO A 107 19.04 32.90 -35.97
N GLY A 108 19.93 32.02 -36.45
CA GLY A 108 21.34 32.10 -36.12
C GLY A 108 21.95 33.31 -36.80
N VAL A 109 22.40 34.30 -36.02
CA VAL A 109 23.28 35.35 -36.54
C VAL A 109 24.59 34.66 -36.93
N PRO A 110 25.07 34.78 -38.18
CA PRO A 110 26.36 34.21 -38.56
C PRO A 110 27.45 34.89 -37.72
N LEU A 111 28.13 34.09 -36.88
CA LEU A 111 29.34 34.53 -36.19
C LEU A 111 30.39 34.86 -37.25
N GLN A 112 30.73 36.16 -37.37
CA GLN A 112 31.92 36.54 -38.12
C GLN A 112 33.15 36.05 -37.36
N PRO A 113 34.07 35.30 -37.99
CA PRO A 113 35.31 34.90 -37.34
C PRO A 113 36.10 36.16 -36.93
N ALA A 114 36.62 36.17 -35.70
CA ALA A 114 37.45 37.25 -35.19
C ALA A 114 38.67 37.46 -36.10
N ALA A 115 39.00 38.72 -36.37
CA ALA A 115 40.11 39.08 -37.25
C ALA A 115 41.45 38.57 -36.70
N ARG A 116 42.24 37.95 -37.58
CA ARG A 116 43.60 37.44 -37.31
C ARG A 116 44.55 38.60 -36.96
N PRO A 117 45.38 38.51 -35.92
CA PRO A 117 46.45 39.48 -35.69
C PRO A 117 47.47 39.44 -36.84
N PRO A 118 47.95 40.59 -37.34
CA PRO A 118 48.64 40.71 -38.64
C PRO A 118 50.04 40.09 -38.70
N ASP A 119 50.71 39.85 -37.57
CA ASP A 119 52.16 39.57 -37.55
C ASP A 119 52.56 38.10 -37.32
N LEU A 120 51.61 37.15 -37.39
CA LEU A 120 51.91 35.74 -37.14
C LEU A 120 51.62 34.85 -38.35
N VAL A 121 52.67 34.51 -39.10
CA VAL A 121 52.63 33.58 -40.23
C VAL A 121 52.94 32.17 -39.76
N ILE A 122 51.95 31.27 -39.86
CA ILE A 122 52.09 29.85 -39.47
C ILE A 122 51.90 29.01 -40.73
N THR A 123 52.89 28.18 -41.04
CA THR A 123 52.82 27.24 -42.15
C THR A 123 52.36 25.87 -41.62
N ALA A 124 51.17 25.44 -42.05
CA ALA A 124 50.69 24.10 -41.74
C ALA A 124 51.45 23.04 -42.55
N PRO A 125 51.79 21.87 -41.97
CA PRO A 125 52.26 20.72 -42.72
C PRO A 125 51.21 20.27 -43.76
N ALA A 126 51.66 19.73 -44.89
CA ALA A 126 50.79 19.32 -45.99
C ALA A 126 49.70 18.33 -45.52
N GLY A 127 48.44 18.63 -45.85
CA GLY A 127 47.29 17.81 -45.49
C GLY A 127 46.74 18.01 -44.07
N ARG A 128 47.23 19.01 -43.31
CA ARG A 128 46.68 19.37 -42.00
C ARG A 128 46.08 20.78 -41.99
N ASN A 129 45.01 20.94 -41.22
CA ASN A 129 44.44 22.25 -40.92
C ASN A 129 45.01 22.77 -39.61
N VAL A 130 45.04 24.10 -39.45
CA VAL A 130 45.48 24.77 -38.22
C VAL A 130 44.35 25.58 -37.63
N LEU A 131 44.06 25.33 -36.35
CA LEU A 131 43.28 26.24 -35.52
C LEU A 131 44.23 27.11 -34.70
N VAL A 132 44.04 28.43 -34.79
CA VAL A 132 44.73 29.41 -33.95
C VAL A 132 43.72 29.90 -32.91
N MET A 133 44.02 29.70 -31.64
CA MET A 133 43.23 30.25 -30.54
C MET A 133 44.06 31.29 -29.80
N THR A 134 43.57 32.52 -29.77
CA THR A 134 44.06 33.59 -28.91
C THR A 134 43.44 33.41 -27.52
N THR A 135 44.26 33.32 -26.48
CA THR A 135 43.76 33.29 -25.10
C THR A 135 43.61 34.70 -24.55
N ASP A 136 42.98 34.85 -23.37
CA ASP A 136 42.85 36.16 -22.70
C ASP A 136 44.22 36.76 -22.30
N ASN A 137 45.29 35.96 -22.30
CA ASN A 137 46.66 36.45 -22.21
C ASN A 137 47.23 36.67 -23.63
N PRO A 138 47.56 37.92 -24.04
CA PRO A 138 48.02 38.22 -25.39
C PRO A 138 49.38 37.58 -25.72
N ASP A 139 50.15 37.16 -24.72
CA ASP A 139 51.45 36.51 -24.90
C ASP A 139 51.32 34.99 -25.15
N VAL A 140 50.10 34.43 -25.07
CA VAL A 140 49.85 32.98 -25.21
C VAL A 140 48.89 32.71 -26.37
N VAL A 141 49.42 32.05 -27.41
CA VAL A 141 48.67 31.58 -28.58
C VAL A 141 48.80 30.06 -28.68
N VAL A 142 47.66 29.37 -28.79
CA VAL A 142 47.62 27.91 -28.90
C VAL A 142 47.39 27.50 -30.37
N PHE A 143 48.20 26.55 -30.85
CA PHE A 143 48.08 25.97 -32.18
C PHE A 143 47.69 24.50 -32.11
N TRP A 144 46.60 24.16 -32.79
CA TRP A 144 46.19 22.78 -32.96
C TRP A 144 46.18 22.40 -34.43
N PHE A 145 46.84 21.28 -34.72
CA PHE A 145 46.89 20.66 -36.05
C PHE A 145 45.95 19.46 -36.06
N PHE A 146 45.03 19.40 -37.03
CA PHE A 146 44.11 18.27 -37.23
C PHE A 146 44.00 17.91 -38.72
#